data_AF-R7LLI1-F1
#
_entry.id   AF-R7LLI1-F1
#
_cell.length_a   1.000
_cell.length_b   1.000
_cell.length_c   1.000
_cell.angle_alpha   90.00
_cell.angle_beta   90.00
_cell.angle_gamma   90.00
#
_symmetry.space_group_name_H-M   'P 1'
#
loop_
_entity.id
_entity.type
_entity.pdbx_description
1 polymer ?
#
loop_
_entity_poly.entity_id
_entity_poly.type
_entity_poly.pdbx_seq_one_letter_code
_entity_poly.pdbx_strand_id
1 'polypeptide(L)'
;MADSEIIDNGNYDIELEKELKRFNWGAFFLNWIWGIGNKSYLPFLVFIPFGIIPILGPIINICLVIWFGIKGNEWAWQNKNWDSLEHFRRVQRSWAKWALIVQGIFMVLGIISVAFIINFYPTLISIEDVSKCTNMETHITKAVNNVPLDSSTYYKDVAKQFESESYEFISAEANGNKISMMAPKYQDPSLEVTVDKASDCSFDKLNCSMTIKMGTEKGICRYYFDNSGKVVMSTKTKKFIERVKAQMPIKI
;
A
#
# COMPACT_ATOMS: atom_id res chain seq x y z
N MET A 1 -50.77 45.09 -19.62
CA MET A 1 -50.43 43.78 -20.21
C MET A 1 -48.95 43.72 -20.58
N ALA A 2 -48.38 44.75 -21.21
CA ALA A 2 -46.94 44.83 -21.48
C ALA A 2 -46.06 44.90 -20.20
N ASP A 3 -46.45 45.69 -19.20
CA ASP A 3 -45.63 45.84 -17.98
C ASP A 3 -45.54 44.55 -17.15
N SER A 4 -46.61 43.75 -17.11
CA SER A 4 -46.63 42.45 -16.42
C SER A 4 -45.75 41.40 -17.10
N GLU A 5 -45.67 41.41 -18.44
CA GLU A 5 -44.83 40.49 -19.21
C GLU A 5 -43.34 40.85 -19.09
N ILE A 6 -43.01 42.14 -19.06
CA ILE A 6 -41.63 42.61 -18.84
C ILE A 6 -41.15 42.25 -17.42
N ILE A 7 -42.00 42.39 -16.40
CA ILE A 7 -41.66 42.05 -15.01
C ILE A 7 -41.47 40.53 -14.86
N ASP A 8 -42.31 39.71 -15.50
CA ASP A 8 -42.22 38.25 -15.44
C ASP A 8 -40.94 37.73 -16.12
N ASN A 9 -40.62 38.25 -17.31
CA ASN A 9 -39.38 37.92 -18.01
C ASN A 9 -38.14 38.36 -17.22
N GLY A 10 -38.17 39.55 -16.62
CA GLY A 10 -37.07 40.02 -15.77
C GLY A 10 -36.85 39.16 -14.53
N ASN A 11 -37.92 38.67 -13.91
CA ASN A 11 -37.81 37.77 -12.75
C ASN A 11 -37.29 36.38 -13.14
N TYR A 12 -37.73 35.85 -14.29
CA TYR A 12 -37.24 34.59 -14.84
C TYR A 12 -35.72 34.62 -15.09
N ASP A 13 -35.22 35.67 -15.75
CA ASP A 13 -33.79 35.79 -16.08
C ASP A 13 -32.91 35.85 -14.81
N ILE A 14 -33.38 36.56 -13.78
CA ILE A 14 -32.70 36.63 -12.47
C ILE A 14 -32.65 35.26 -11.80
N GLU A 15 -33.76 34.51 -11.83
CA GLU A 15 -33.80 33.16 -11.26
C GLU A 15 -32.91 32.17 -12.01
N LEU A 16 -32.89 32.25 -13.33
CA LEU A 16 -32.05 31.45 -14.18
C LEU A 16 -30.58 31.72 -13.89
N GLU A 17 -30.15 32.99 -13.89
CA GLU A 17 -28.76 33.38 -13.61
C GLU A 17 -28.30 32.86 -12.25
N LYS A 18 -29.15 32.98 -11.23
CA LYS A 18 -28.88 32.43 -9.89
C LYS A 18 -28.68 30.92 -9.94
N GLU A 19 -29.54 30.17 -10.63
CA GLU A 19 -29.44 28.72 -10.72
C GLU A 19 -28.18 28.28 -11.48
N LEU A 20 -27.82 28.97 -12.56
CA LEU A 20 -26.61 28.67 -13.35
C LEU A 20 -25.31 28.87 -12.57
N LYS A 21 -25.29 29.80 -11.60
CA LYS A 21 -24.12 30.05 -10.73
C LYS A 21 -24.03 29.12 -9.52
N ARG A 22 -25.03 28.27 -9.27
CA ARG A 22 -24.98 27.32 -8.15
C ARG A 22 -23.98 26.20 -8.44
N PHE A 23 -23.30 25.76 -7.38
CA PHE A 23 -22.40 24.63 -7.46
C PHE A 23 -23.16 23.34 -7.81
N ASN A 24 -22.71 22.67 -8.86
CA ASN A 24 -23.26 21.41 -9.34
C ASN A 24 -22.51 20.22 -8.72
N TRP A 25 -23.09 19.67 -7.65
CA TRP A 25 -22.55 18.50 -6.97
C TRP A 25 -22.49 17.24 -7.84
N GLY A 26 -23.37 17.13 -8.84
CA GLY A 26 -23.32 16.05 -9.82
C GLY A 26 -22.07 16.14 -10.68
N ALA A 27 -21.80 17.31 -11.26
CA ALA A 27 -20.62 17.55 -12.08
C ALA A 27 -19.32 17.35 -11.30
N PHE A 28 -19.28 17.80 -10.04
CA PHE A 28 -18.11 17.66 -9.16
C PHE A 28 -17.77 16.21 -8.78
N PHE A 29 -18.76 15.42 -8.34
CA PHE A 29 -18.51 14.06 -7.85
C PHE A 29 -18.56 13.00 -8.95
N LEU A 30 -19.42 13.18 -9.95
CA LEU A 30 -19.67 12.18 -10.99
C LEU A 30 -18.98 12.52 -12.32
N ASN A 31 -18.36 13.69 -12.45
CA ASN A 31 -17.46 14.09 -13.53
C ASN A 31 -17.96 13.67 -14.93
N TRP A 32 -17.27 12.72 -15.58
CA TRP A 32 -17.57 12.21 -16.90
C TRP A 32 -18.94 11.52 -16.99
N ILE A 33 -19.41 10.85 -15.92
CA ILE A 33 -20.74 10.21 -15.88
C ILE A 33 -21.84 11.28 -15.97
N TRP A 34 -21.69 12.34 -15.16
CA TRP A 34 -22.57 13.49 -15.23
C TRP A 34 -22.48 14.17 -16.60
N GLY A 35 -21.27 14.25 -17.16
CA GLY A 35 -21.00 14.81 -18.48
C GLY A 35 -21.80 14.12 -19.59
N ILE A 36 -21.76 12.79 -19.66
CA ILE A 36 -22.56 11.98 -20.61
C ILE A 36 -24.05 12.33 -20.47
N GLY A 37 -24.59 12.30 -19.26
CA GLY A 37 -26.02 12.53 -19.02
C GLY A 37 -26.51 13.96 -19.31
N ASN A 38 -25.59 14.93 -19.28
CA ASN A 38 -25.86 16.35 -19.56
C ASN A 38 -25.33 16.81 -20.92
N LYS A 39 -24.85 15.90 -21.77
CA LYS A 39 -24.22 16.21 -23.07
C LYS A 39 -23.08 17.22 -22.96
N SER A 40 -22.38 17.23 -21.83
CA SER A 40 -21.19 18.05 -21.59
C SER A 40 -19.97 17.13 -21.57
N TYR A 41 -19.09 17.23 -22.56
CA TYR A 41 -17.94 16.32 -22.70
C TYR A 41 -16.64 16.87 -22.10
N LEU A 42 -16.64 18.13 -21.66
CA LEU A 42 -15.49 18.73 -20.98
C LEU A 42 -15.08 17.99 -19.68
N PRO A 43 -16.01 17.42 -18.89
CA PRO A 43 -15.66 16.60 -17.75
C PRO A 43 -14.79 15.37 -18.02
N PHE A 44 -14.60 14.95 -19.28
CA PHE A 44 -13.66 13.88 -19.62
C PHE A 44 -12.18 14.29 -19.45
N LEU A 45 -11.89 15.58 -19.28
CA LEU A 45 -10.53 16.07 -19.03
C LEU A 45 -9.89 15.46 -17.77
N VAL A 46 -10.66 14.90 -16.83
CA VAL A 46 -10.08 14.22 -15.65
C VAL A 46 -9.12 13.09 -15.99
N PHE A 47 -9.30 12.43 -17.15
CA PHE A 47 -8.46 11.30 -17.55
C PHE A 47 -7.06 11.73 -18.02
N ILE A 48 -6.88 12.97 -18.49
CA ILE A 48 -5.60 13.42 -19.06
C ILE A 48 -4.53 13.62 -17.98
N PRO A 49 -4.76 14.43 -16.91
CA PRO A 49 -3.74 14.64 -15.90
C PRO A 49 -3.49 13.38 -15.05
N PHE A 50 -4.51 12.55 -14.84
CA PHE A 50 -4.40 11.33 -14.05
C PHE A 50 -3.49 10.29 -14.71
N GLY A 51 -3.53 10.17 -16.04
CA GLY A 51 -2.76 9.14 -16.77
C GLY A 51 -1.31 9.51 -17.08
N ILE A 52 -0.95 10.79 -17.08
CA ILE A 52 0.32 11.25 -17.67
C ILE A 52 1.28 11.87 -16.63
N ILE A 53 0.78 12.44 -15.53
CA ILE A 53 1.60 13.22 -14.59
C ILE A 53 1.43 12.69 -13.15
N PRO A 54 2.36 11.85 -12.64
CA PRO A 54 2.19 11.15 -11.36
C PRO A 54 2.03 12.06 -10.13
N ILE A 55 2.75 13.19 -10.09
CA ILE A 55 2.80 14.06 -8.90
C ILE A 55 1.83 15.26 -9.05
N LEU A 56 1.82 15.94 -10.20
CA LEU A 56 0.95 17.11 -10.41
C LEU A 56 -0.45 16.73 -10.89
N GLY A 57 -0.62 15.56 -11.51
CA GLY A 57 -1.90 15.10 -12.06
C GLY A 57 -3.06 15.09 -11.04
N PRO A 58 -2.87 14.60 -9.80
CA PRO A 58 -3.90 14.64 -8.77
C PRO A 58 -4.31 16.08 -8.39
N ILE A 59 -3.35 16.99 -8.25
CA ILE A 59 -3.61 18.40 -7.89
C ILE A 59 -4.43 19.08 -9.00
N ILE A 60 -4.01 18.89 -10.26
CA ILE A 60 -4.72 19.42 -11.42
C ILE A 60 -6.15 18.87 -11.48
N ASN A 61 -6.33 17.58 -11.19
CA ASN A 61 -7.65 16.95 -11.15
C ASN A 61 -8.56 17.58 -10.08
N ILE A 62 -8.05 17.87 -8.89
CA ILE A 62 -8.83 18.55 -7.84
C ILE A 62 -9.32 19.91 -8.34
N CYS A 63 -8.43 20.70 -8.97
CA CYS A 63 -8.81 21.98 -9.57
C CYS A 63 -9.87 21.81 -10.67
N LEU A 64 -9.72 20.80 -11.53
CA LEU A 64 -10.67 20.51 -12.61
C LEU A 64 -12.05 20.14 -12.07
N VAL A 65 -12.15 19.22 -11.11
CA VAL A 65 -13.46 18.81 -10.60
C VAL A 65 -14.17 19.94 -9.86
N ILE A 66 -13.43 20.79 -9.12
CA ILE A 66 -13.98 22.02 -8.53
C ILE A 66 -14.53 22.94 -9.63
N TRP A 67 -13.77 23.13 -10.70
CA TRP A 67 -14.20 23.94 -11.83
C TRP A 67 -15.45 23.35 -12.51
N PHE A 68 -15.56 22.02 -12.64
CA PHE A 68 -16.76 21.36 -13.14
C PHE A 68 -17.96 21.60 -12.23
N GLY A 69 -17.77 21.59 -10.92
CA GLY A 69 -18.83 21.95 -9.97
C GLY A 69 -19.28 23.40 -10.15
N ILE A 70 -18.37 24.35 -10.37
CA ILE A 70 -18.70 25.77 -10.56
C ILE A 70 -19.46 26.00 -11.88
N LYS A 71 -19.03 25.34 -12.97
CA LYS A 71 -19.57 25.59 -14.33
C LYS A 71 -20.61 24.56 -14.80
N GLY A 72 -20.85 23.51 -14.02
CA GLY A 72 -21.68 22.39 -14.44
C GLY A 72 -23.12 22.78 -14.79
N ASN A 73 -23.75 23.66 -14.01
CA ASN A 73 -25.11 24.11 -14.32
C ASN A 73 -25.18 24.89 -15.64
N GLU A 74 -24.23 25.78 -15.90
CA GLU A 74 -24.10 26.53 -17.15
C GLU A 74 -23.94 25.58 -18.36
N TRP A 75 -23.04 24.59 -18.26
CA TRP A 75 -22.84 23.62 -19.32
C TRP A 75 -24.06 22.74 -19.56
N ALA A 76 -24.74 22.29 -18.51
CA ALA A 76 -25.94 21.47 -18.67
C ALA A 76 -27.10 22.27 -19.29
N TRP A 77 -27.21 23.56 -18.95
CA TRP A 77 -28.22 24.44 -19.53
C TRP A 77 -27.99 24.66 -21.03
N GLN A 78 -26.74 24.91 -21.45
CA GLN A 78 -26.40 25.16 -22.85
C GLN A 78 -26.50 23.92 -23.75
N ASN A 79 -26.22 22.72 -23.22
CA ASN A 79 -26.06 21.51 -24.03
C ASN A 79 -27.34 20.69 -24.22
N LYS A 80 -28.46 21.06 -23.57
CA LYS A 80 -29.73 20.33 -23.62
C LYS A 80 -30.91 21.30 -23.70
N ASN A 81 -32.03 20.79 -24.22
CA ASN A 81 -33.30 21.48 -24.17
C ASN A 81 -33.99 21.19 -22.84
N TRP A 82 -34.57 22.22 -22.23
CA TRP A 82 -35.25 22.15 -20.95
C TRP A 82 -36.64 22.76 -21.07
N ASP A 83 -37.67 21.99 -20.73
CA ASP A 83 -39.06 22.46 -20.78
C ASP A 83 -39.35 23.65 -19.85
N SER A 84 -38.61 23.77 -18.75
CA SER A 84 -38.71 24.84 -17.75
C SER A 84 -37.49 24.85 -16.81
N LEU A 85 -37.31 25.95 -16.08
CA LEU A 85 -36.33 26.05 -15.01
C LEU A 85 -36.58 25.01 -13.90
N GLU A 86 -37.85 24.70 -13.60
CA GLU A 86 -38.24 23.67 -12.64
C GLU A 86 -37.82 22.28 -13.10
N HIS A 87 -37.97 21.98 -14.40
CA HIS A 87 -37.52 20.73 -14.98
C HIS A 87 -36.00 20.59 -14.85
N PHE A 88 -35.23 21.63 -15.17
CA PHE A 88 -33.78 21.66 -14.97
C PHE A 88 -33.38 21.43 -13.50
N ARG A 89 -33.96 22.21 -12.58
CA ARG A 89 -33.72 22.09 -11.13
C ARG A 89 -34.02 20.68 -10.62
N ARG A 90 -35.04 20.00 -11.15
CA ARG A 90 -35.39 18.63 -10.76
C ARG A 90 -34.32 17.64 -11.19
N VAL A 91 -33.85 17.74 -12.43
CA VAL A 91 -32.82 16.85 -12.98
C VAL A 91 -31.48 17.06 -12.28
N GLN A 92 -31.04 18.31 -12.08
CA GLN A 92 -29.78 18.57 -11.36
C GLN A 92 -29.84 18.14 -9.89
N ARG A 93 -31.01 18.26 -9.24
CA ARG A 93 -31.21 17.70 -7.90
C ARG A 93 -31.10 16.17 -7.87
N SER A 94 -31.60 15.47 -8.89
CA SER A 94 -31.41 14.02 -9.00
C SER A 94 -29.92 13.66 -9.16
N TRP A 95 -29.17 14.41 -9.98
CA TRP A 95 -27.73 14.23 -10.10
C TRP A 95 -26.98 14.44 -8.77
N ALA A 96 -27.33 15.48 -8.02
CA ALA A 96 -26.76 15.72 -6.70
C ALA A 96 -27.09 14.58 -5.70
N LYS A 97 -28.29 14.02 -5.74
CA LYS A 97 -28.67 12.85 -4.91
C LYS A 97 -27.84 11.63 -5.27
N TRP A 98 -27.70 11.31 -6.55
CA TRP A 98 -26.88 10.18 -7.00
C TRP A 98 -25.41 10.37 -6.66
N ALA A 99 -24.87 11.58 -6.79
CA ALA A 99 -23.53 11.92 -6.36
C ALA A 99 -23.32 11.59 -4.88
N LEU A 100 -24.25 11.99 -4.01
CA LEU A 100 -24.16 11.71 -2.58
C LEU A 100 -24.22 10.20 -2.28
N ILE A 101 -25.12 9.46 -2.93
CA ILE A 101 -25.26 8.00 -2.73
C ILE A 101 -23.97 7.28 -3.14
N VAL A 102 -23.46 7.57 -4.34
CA VAL A 102 -22.24 6.96 -4.88
C VAL A 102 -21.05 7.30 -3.99
N GLN A 103 -20.91 8.56 -3.58
CA GLN A 103 -19.83 8.98 -2.69
C GLN A 103 -19.91 8.31 -1.31
N GLY A 104 -21.12 8.11 -0.78
CA GLY A 104 -21.35 7.38 0.46
C GLY A 104 -20.90 5.92 0.38
N ILE A 105 -21.20 5.23 -0.73
CA ILE A 105 -20.76 3.85 -0.97
C ILE A 105 -19.23 3.78 -1.01
N PHE A 106 -18.58 4.65 -1.78
CA PHE A 106 -17.11 4.69 -1.84
C PHE A 106 -16.47 4.99 -0.49
N MET A 107 -17.07 5.87 0.32
CA MET A 107 -16.58 6.15 1.68
C MET A 107 -16.65 4.92 2.57
N VAL A 108 -17.77 4.19 2.57
CA VAL A 108 -17.92 2.94 3.35
C VAL A 108 -16.93 1.88 2.90
N LEU A 109 -16.79 1.66 1.59
CA LEU A 109 -15.81 0.72 1.03
C LEU A 109 -14.38 1.13 1.39
N GLY A 110 -14.07 2.43 1.35
CA GLY A 110 -12.77 2.96 1.77
C GLY A 110 -12.46 2.67 3.23
N ILE A 111 -13.42 2.89 4.13
CA ILE A 111 -13.28 2.58 5.57
C ILE A 111 -13.05 1.07 5.78
N ILE A 112 -13.84 0.22 5.13
CA ILE A 112 -13.69 -1.25 5.21
C ILE A 112 -12.29 -1.67 4.71
N SER A 113 -11.83 -1.08 3.61
CA SER A 113 -10.53 -1.39 3.01
C SER A 113 -9.38 -0.99 3.93
N VAL A 114 -9.44 0.21 4.53
CA VAL A 114 -8.45 0.67 5.52
C VAL A 114 -8.46 -0.22 6.76
N ALA A 115 -9.63 -0.57 7.28
CA ALA A 115 -9.74 -1.49 8.41
C ALA A 115 -9.15 -2.86 8.08
N PHE A 116 -9.43 -3.41 6.89
CA PHE A 116 -8.86 -4.66 6.43
C PHE A 116 -7.33 -4.58 6.34
N ILE A 117 -6.78 -3.52 5.73
CA ILE A 117 -5.33 -3.32 5.64
C ILE A 117 -4.72 -3.26 7.04
N ILE A 118 -5.26 -2.45 7.95
CA ILE A 118 -4.71 -2.31 9.32
C ILE A 118 -4.70 -3.65 10.06
N ASN A 119 -5.75 -4.47 9.92
CA ASN A 119 -5.88 -5.73 10.65
C ASN A 119 -5.12 -6.89 9.99
N PHE A 120 -5.04 -6.93 8.66
CA PHE A 120 -4.53 -8.09 7.92
C PHE A 120 -3.10 -7.90 7.38
N TYR A 121 -2.71 -6.68 7.03
CA TYR A 121 -1.38 -6.37 6.48
C TYR A 121 -0.23 -6.75 7.42
N PRO A 122 -0.29 -6.53 8.76
CA PRO A 122 0.79 -6.96 9.65
C PRO A 122 1.00 -8.48 9.64
N THR A 123 -0.07 -9.26 9.53
CA THR A 123 0.01 -10.72 9.40
C THR A 123 0.65 -11.12 8.09
N LEU A 124 0.32 -10.45 6.97
CA LEU A 124 0.94 -10.72 5.67
C LEU A 124 2.45 -10.50 5.67
N ILE A 125 2.94 -9.37 6.20
CA ILE A 125 4.39 -9.12 6.29
C ILE A 125 5.07 -10.16 7.19
N SER A 126 4.40 -10.56 8.27
CA SER A 126 4.94 -11.56 9.19
C SER A 126 5.09 -12.94 8.55
N ILE A 127 4.32 -13.28 7.50
CA ILE A 127 4.43 -14.57 6.79
C ILE A 127 5.74 -14.66 6.01
N GLU A 128 6.13 -13.60 5.31
CA GLU A 128 7.41 -13.55 4.59
C GLU A 128 8.58 -13.70 5.56
N ASP A 129 8.49 -13.00 6.70
CA ASP A 129 9.44 -13.11 7.78
C ASP A 129 9.52 -14.57 8.32
N VAL A 130 8.38 -15.21 8.62
CA VAL A 130 8.37 -16.62 9.08
C VAL A 130 8.98 -17.56 8.04
N SER A 131 8.72 -17.36 6.74
CA SER A 131 9.32 -18.14 5.66
C SER A 131 10.84 -18.00 5.65
N LYS A 132 11.35 -16.76 5.73
CA LYS A 132 12.79 -16.47 5.84
C LYS A 132 13.41 -17.22 7.02
N CYS A 133 12.78 -17.17 8.20
CA CYS A 133 13.34 -17.80 9.40
C CYS A 133 13.29 -19.34 9.37
N THR A 134 12.24 -19.90 8.79
CA THR A 134 12.09 -21.36 8.71
C THR A 134 13.10 -21.95 7.73
N ASN A 135 13.29 -21.29 6.58
CA ASN A 135 14.24 -21.78 5.56
C ASN A 135 15.70 -21.58 6.00
N MET A 136 16.01 -20.50 6.73
CA MET A 136 17.39 -20.18 7.10
C MET A 136 18.01 -21.15 8.11
N GLU A 137 17.22 -21.85 8.92
CA GLU A 137 17.76 -22.82 9.90
C GLU A 137 18.66 -23.87 9.24
N THR A 138 18.22 -24.41 8.09
CA THR A 138 18.98 -25.39 7.31
C THR A 138 20.28 -24.79 6.76
N HIS A 139 20.22 -23.56 6.25
CA HIS A 139 21.38 -22.89 5.68
C HIS A 139 22.42 -22.52 6.75
N ILE A 140 21.97 -22.01 7.91
CA ILE A 140 22.84 -21.71 9.06
C ILE A 140 23.53 -22.98 9.56
N THR A 141 22.79 -24.09 9.67
CA THR A 141 23.36 -25.37 10.12
C THR A 141 24.51 -25.80 9.23
N LYS A 142 24.33 -25.76 7.90
CA LYS A 142 25.40 -26.08 6.97
C LYS A 142 26.56 -25.08 7.03
N ALA A 143 26.26 -23.79 7.15
CA ALA A 143 27.25 -22.73 7.20
C ALA A 143 28.18 -22.86 8.42
N VAL A 144 27.61 -23.18 9.59
CA VAL A 144 28.37 -23.32 10.85
C VAL A 144 29.14 -24.64 10.91
N ASN A 145 28.55 -25.76 10.46
CA ASN A 145 29.18 -27.09 10.60
C ASN A 145 30.45 -27.25 9.79
N ASN A 146 30.57 -26.50 8.70
CA ASN A 146 31.69 -26.63 7.77
C ASN A 146 32.84 -25.66 8.08
N VAL A 147 32.71 -24.81 9.12
CA VAL A 147 33.72 -23.81 9.48
C VAL A 147 34.23 -24.04 10.91
N PRO A 148 35.53 -24.33 11.10
CA PRO A 148 36.12 -24.47 12.42
C PRO A 148 36.00 -23.18 13.25
N LEU A 149 35.50 -23.29 14.48
CA LEU A 149 35.23 -22.13 15.37
C LEU A 149 36.48 -21.31 15.72
N ASP A 150 37.65 -21.93 15.68
CA ASP A 150 38.96 -21.33 15.95
C ASP A 150 39.59 -20.66 14.71
N SER A 151 38.95 -20.76 13.53
CA SER A 151 39.41 -20.09 12.32
C SER A 151 39.59 -18.58 12.53
N SER A 152 40.76 -18.06 12.18
CA SER A 152 41.04 -16.62 12.17
C SER A 152 40.23 -15.87 11.10
N THR A 153 39.71 -16.59 10.10
CA THR A 153 38.85 -16.09 9.03
C THR A 153 37.40 -16.53 9.17
N TYR A 154 36.98 -17.03 10.34
CA TYR A 154 35.66 -17.61 10.60
C TYR A 154 34.50 -16.90 9.91
N TYR A 155 34.34 -15.58 10.11
CA TYR A 155 33.23 -14.83 9.53
C TYR A 155 33.24 -14.80 8.00
N LYS A 156 34.43 -14.72 7.39
CA LYS A 156 34.59 -14.77 5.93
C LYS A 156 34.32 -16.17 5.39
N ASP A 157 34.73 -17.21 6.12
CA ASP A 157 34.52 -18.60 5.73
C ASP A 157 33.03 -18.97 5.83
N VAL A 158 32.34 -18.50 6.86
CA VAL A 158 30.88 -18.63 6.99
C VAL A 158 30.16 -17.92 5.85
N ALA A 159 30.57 -16.70 5.49
CA ALA A 159 29.99 -15.97 4.36
C ALA A 159 30.14 -16.75 3.04
N LYS A 160 31.34 -17.27 2.76
CA LYS A 160 31.58 -18.14 1.59
C LYS A 160 30.72 -19.40 1.59
N GLN A 161 30.47 -19.97 2.78
CA GLN A 161 29.63 -21.15 2.89
C GLN A 161 28.16 -20.85 2.59
N PHE A 162 27.67 -19.66 2.93
CA PHE A 162 26.32 -19.22 2.49
C PHE A 162 26.24 -19.11 0.96
N GLU A 163 27.26 -18.56 0.32
CA GLU A 163 27.33 -18.43 -1.15
C GLU A 163 27.41 -19.79 -1.86
N SER A 164 28.15 -20.76 -1.28
CA SER A 164 28.36 -22.07 -1.91
C SER A 164 27.21 -23.06 -1.74
N GLU A 165 26.44 -22.97 -0.66
CA GLU A 165 25.42 -23.98 -0.30
C GLU A 165 24.01 -23.67 -0.81
N SER A 166 23.78 -22.48 -1.36
CA SER A 166 22.44 -22.06 -1.75
C SER A 166 22.46 -21.17 -2.97
N TYR A 167 21.80 -21.64 -4.03
CA TYR A 167 21.50 -20.85 -5.23
C TYR A 167 20.61 -19.62 -4.94
N GLU A 168 20.13 -19.48 -3.70
CA GLU A 168 19.32 -18.35 -3.25
C GLU A 168 20.16 -17.12 -2.89
N PHE A 169 21.48 -17.25 -2.67
CA PHE A 169 22.37 -16.14 -2.35
C PHE A 169 23.35 -15.90 -3.51
N ILE A 170 23.32 -14.72 -4.12
CA ILE A 170 24.23 -14.35 -5.22
C ILE A 170 25.59 -13.91 -4.68
N SER A 171 25.62 -13.27 -3.52
CA SER A 171 26.85 -12.85 -2.86
C SER A 171 26.66 -12.80 -1.35
N ALA A 172 27.75 -13.03 -0.62
CA ALA A 172 27.80 -12.94 0.83
C ALA A 172 29.14 -12.32 1.25
N GLU A 173 29.10 -11.14 1.88
CA GLU A 173 30.30 -10.41 2.29
C GLU A 173 30.33 -10.21 3.81
N ALA A 174 31.46 -10.55 4.44
CA ALA A 174 31.67 -10.38 5.86
C ALA A 174 32.43 -9.09 6.19
N ASN A 175 31.85 -8.25 7.05
CA ASN A 175 32.49 -7.12 7.70
C ASN A 175 32.45 -7.33 9.23
N GLY A 176 33.53 -7.89 9.78
CA GLY A 176 33.56 -8.31 11.18
C GLY A 176 32.54 -9.41 11.46
N ASN A 177 31.70 -9.22 12.47
CA ASN A 177 30.64 -10.17 12.83
C ASN A 177 29.36 -10.01 11.97
N LYS A 178 29.33 -9.08 11.01
CA LYS A 178 28.18 -8.86 10.13
C LYS A 178 28.43 -9.46 8.76
N ILE A 179 27.46 -10.23 8.27
CA ILE A 179 27.45 -10.84 6.95
C ILE A 179 26.28 -10.24 6.16
N SER A 180 26.59 -9.55 5.07
CA SER A 180 25.61 -8.96 4.16
C SER A 180 25.42 -9.90 2.97
N MET A 181 24.20 -10.37 2.74
CA MET A 181 23.88 -11.27 1.64
C MET A 181 22.89 -10.66 0.66
N MET A 182 23.11 -10.91 -0.63
CA MET A 182 22.18 -10.54 -1.69
C MET A 182 21.34 -11.75 -2.11
N ALA A 183 20.02 -11.67 -1.91
CA ALA A 183 19.11 -12.79 -2.13
C ALA A 183 17.89 -12.36 -2.99
N PRO A 184 17.95 -12.47 -4.33
CA PRO A 184 16.93 -11.94 -5.26
C PRO A 184 15.54 -12.55 -5.07
N LYS A 185 15.47 -13.78 -4.56
CA LYS A 185 14.22 -14.47 -4.21
C LYS A 185 13.33 -13.64 -3.26
N TYR A 186 13.93 -12.71 -2.53
CA TYR A 186 13.26 -11.88 -1.54
C TYR A 186 13.02 -10.43 -2.00
N GLN A 187 13.09 -10.12 -3.31
CA GLN A 187 12.72 -8.82 -3.90
C GLN A 187 13.38 -7.61 -3.21
N ASP A 188 14.71 -7.51 -3.39
CA ASP A 188 15.63 -6.48 -2.87
C ASP A 188 15.70 -6.21 -1.34
N PRO A 189 16.05 -7.20 -0.49
CA PRO A 189 16.52 -6.97 0.86
C PRO A 189 17.96 -7.47 0.96
N SER A 190 18.91 -6.57 1.20
CA SER A 190 20.17 -6.97 1.79
C SER A 190 19.87 -7.70 3.11
N LEU A 191 20.17 -8.99 3.16
CA LEU A 191 19.98 -9.78 4.37
C LEU A 191 21.21 -9.60 5.24
N GLU A 192 21.05 -8.87 6.34
CA GLU A 192 22.13 -8.71 7.33
C GLU A 192 22.00 -9.81 8.39
N VAL A 193 23.02 -10.68 8.45
CA VAL A 193 23.18 -11.68 9.50
C VAL A 193 24.34 -11.29 10.40
N THR A 194 24.04 -11.11 11.68
CA THR A 194 25.06 -10.90 12.72
C THR A 194 25.41 -12.23 13.37
N VAL A 195 26.69 -12.54 13.44
CA VAL A 195 27.22 -13.80 13.99
C VAL A 195 28.04 -13.49 15.23
N ASP A 196 27.51 -13.80 16.40
CA ASP A 196 28.26 -13.69 17.66
C ASP A 196 28.83 -15.06 18.03
N LYS A 197 30.13 -15.14 18.32
CA LYS A 197 30.79 -16.39 18.71
C LYS A 197 31.69 -16.23 19.94
N ALA A 198 31.70 -17.26 20.77
CA ALA A 198 32.65 -17.47 21.86
C ALA A 198 33.58 -18.67 21.51
N SER A 199 34.61 -18.89 22.33
CA SER A 199 35.50 -20.05 22.17
C SER A 199 34.85 -21.38 22.60
N ASP A 200 33.83 -21.31 23.45
CA ASP A 200 33.18 -22.47 24.07
C ASP A 200 31.65 -22.42 23.87
N CYS A 201 31.21 -22.56 22.62
CA CYS A 201 29.80 -22.47 22.25
C CYS A 201 28.97 -23.56 22.94
N SER A 202 27.99 -23.15 23.75
CA SER A 202 27.07 -24.04 24.46
C SER A 202 25.66 -23.45 24.54
N PHE A 203 24.65 -24.31 24.44
CA PHE A 203 23.25 -23.94 24.64
C PHE A 203 22.93 -23.51 26.07
N ASP A 204 23.72 -23.93 27.07
CA ASP A 204 23.53 -23.50 28.46
C ASP A 204 23.98 -22.05 28.66
N LYS A 205 25.01 -21.62 27.91
CA LYS A 205 25.60 -20.29 27.98
C LYS A 205 24.97 -19.29 27.01
N LEU A 206 24.34 -19.77 25.93
CA LEU A 206 23.76 -18.94 24.87
C LEU A 206 24.76 -17.90 24.30
N ASN A 207 26.04 -18.27 24.25
CA ASN A 207 27.18 -17.40 23.93
C ASN A 207 27.58 -17.39 22.44
N CYS A 208 26.95 -18.23 21.62
CA CYS A 208 27.14 -18.26 20.18
C CYS A 208 25.78 -18.17 19.47
N SER A 209 25.59 -17.14 18.66
CA SER A 209 24.30 -16.90 18.02
C SER A 209 24.41 -16.31 16.62
N MET A 210 23.46 -16.65 15.76
CA MET A 210 23.22 -15.95 14.51
C MET A 210 21.91 -15.19 14.59
N THR A 211 21.94 -13.92 14.22
CA THR A 211 20.81 -13.02 14.29
C THR A 211 20.53 -12.45 12.91
N ILE A 212 19.36 -12.73 12.38
CA ILE A 212 18.87 -12.21 11.10
C ILE A 212 17.99 -11.01 11.39
N LYS A 213 18.34 -9.86 10.84
CA LYS A 213 17.50 -8.67 10.90
C LYS A 213 16.43 -8.76 9.82
N MET A 214 15.18 -8.57 10.22
CA MET A 214 14.04 -8.59 9.30
C MET A 214 13.68 -7.18 8.85
N GLY A 215 12.90 -7.07 7.77
CA GLY A 215 12.44 -5.76 7.27
C GLY A 215 11.50 -5.04 8.25
N THR A 216 10.87 -5.78 9.17
CA THR A 216 10.01 -5.23 10.22
C THR A 216 10.77 -4.93 11.51
N GLU A 217 10.48 -3.80 12.17
CA GLU A 217 11.08 -3.42 13.46
C GLU A 217 10.90 -4.46 14.58
N LYS A 218 9.98 -5.42 14.40
CA LYS A 218 9.63 -6.43 15.41
C LYS A 218 10.24 -7.81 15.14
N GLY A 219 10.75 -8.06 13.93
CA GLY A 219 11.27 -9.36 13.52
C GLY A 219 12.78 -9.45 13.73
N ILE A 220 13.22 -10.24 14.71
CA ILE A 220 14.60 -10.69 14.78
C ILE A 220 14.56 -12.21 14.91
N CYS A 221 15.15 -12.91 13.95
CA CYS A 221 15.30 -14.35 14.03
C CYS A 221 16.67 -14.69 14.56
N ARG A 222 16.69 -15.28 15.76
CA ARG A 222 17.89 -15.64 16.48
C ARG A 222 18.00 -17.15 16.60
N TYR A 223 19.17 -17.65 16.24
CA TYR A 223 19.58 -19.04 16.30
C TYR A 223 20.77 -19.14 17.23
N TYR A 224 20.85 -20.20 18.02
CA TYR A 224 22.00 -20.55 18.83
C TYR A 224 22.66 -21.78 18.24
N PHE A 225 23.99 -21.83 18.33
CA PHE A 225 24.75 -23.00 17.90
C PHE A 225 25.79 -23.40 18.96
N ASP A 226 26.15 -24.68 18.98
CA ASP A 226 27.15 -25.23 19.88
C ASP A 226 28.40 -25.71 19.12
N ASN A 227 29.41 -26.20 19.86
CA ASN A 227 30.64 -26.73 19.28
C ASN A 227 30.44 -27.99 18.40
N SER A 228 29.29 -28.66 18.49
CA SER A 228 28.95 -29.80 17.63
C SER A 228 28.37 -29.36 16.28
N GLY A 229 28.11 -28.06 16.11
CA GLY A 229 27.42 -27.54 14.94
C GLY A 229 25.89 -27.69 14.99
N LYS A 230 25.35 -28.14 16.11
CA LYS A 230 23.89 -28.18 16.26
C LYS A 230 23.37 -26.75 16.32
N VAL A 231 22.29 -26.48 15.59
CA VAL A 231 21.62 -25.16 15.57
C VAL A 231 20.22 -25.29 16.14
N VAL A 232 19.80 -24.33 16.95
CA VAL A 232 18.43 -24.26 17.50
C VAL A 232 17.89 -22.83 17.47
N MET A 233 16.62 -22.67 17.10
CA MET A 233 15.95 -21.37 17.22
C MET A 233 15.78 -20.95 18.69
N SER A 234 15.93 -19.65 18.95
CA SER A 234 15.61 -19.06 20.25
C SER A 234 14.13 -19.22 20.61
N THR A 235 13.82 -19.29 21.91
CA THR A 235 12.43 -19.34 22.41
C THR A 235 11.59 -18.16 21.92
N LYS A 236 12.22 -16.97 21.77
CA LYS A 236 11.55 -15.77 21.26
C LYS A 236 11.16 -15.94 19.78
N THR A 237 12.06 -16.48 18.97
CA THR A 237 11.81 -16.78 17.54
C THR A 237 10.74 -17.85 17.38
N LYS A 238 10.79 -18.94 18.16
CA LYS A 238 9.73 -19.97 18.16
C LYS A 238 8.35 -19.39 18.50
N LYS A 239 8.25 -18.61 19.58
CA LYS A 239 7.01 -17.92 19.98
C LYS A 239 6.52 -16.91 18.94
N PHE A 240 7.41 -16.30 18.17
CA PHE A 240 7.02 -15.44 17.05
C PHE A 240 6.40 -16.27 15.92
N ILE A 241 7.08 -17.32 15.45
CA ILE A 241 6.59 -18.20 14.39
C ILE A 241 5.23 -18.80 14.75
N GLU A 242 5.08 -19.32 15.97
CA GLU A 242 3.80 -19.91 16.43
C GLU A 242 2.66 -18.88 16.47
N ARG A 243 2.92 -17.65 16.90
CA ARG A 243 1.90 -16.58 16.91
C ARG A 243 1.43 -16.22 15.51
N VAL A 244 2.36 -16.12 14.56
CA VAL A 244 2.02 -15.82 13.16
C VAL A 244 1.26 -16.98 12.55
N LYS A 245 1.69 -18.23 12.76
CA LYS A 245 0.97 -19.43 12.33
C LYS A 245 -0.45 -19.52 12.88
N ALA A 246 -0.65 -19.16 14.15
CA ALA A 246 -1.97 -19.15 14.76
C ALA A 246 -2.92 -18.08 14.18
N GLN A 247 -2.38 -17.02 13.57
CA GLN A 247 -3.16 -15.95 12.93
C GLN A 247 -3.42 -16.22 11.44
N MET A 248 -2.79 -17.23 10.84
CA MET A 248 -3.01 -17.57 9.44
C MET A 248 -4.39 -18.21 9.26
N PRO A 249 -5.19 -17.75 8.27
CA PRO A 249 -6.50 -18.34 7.99
C PRO A 249 -6.40 -19.77 7.43
N ILE A 250 -5.22 -20.18 6.94
CA ILE A 250 -4.96 -21.51 6.39
C ILE A 250 -3.76 -22.10 7.13
N LYS A 251 -3.94 -23.28 7.74
CA LYS A 251 -2.83 -24.08 8.27
C LYS A 251 -2.12 -24.72 7.09
N ILE A 252 -0.88 -24.28 6.81
CA ILE A 252 0.03 -24.92 5.85
C ILE A 252 0.57 -26.20 6.47
#